data_AF-A0A2V8PZV2-F1
#
_entry.id   AF-A0A2V8PZV2-F1
#
_cell.length_a   1.000
_cell.length_b   1.000
_cell.length_c   1.000
_cell.angle_alpha   90.00
_cell.angle_beta   90.00
_cell.angle_gamma   90.00
#
_symmetry.space_group_name_H-M   'P 1'
#
loop_
_entity.id
_entity.type
_entity.pdbx_description
1 polymer ?
#
loop_
_entity_poly.entity_id
_entity_poly.type
_entity_poly.pdbx_seq_one_letter_code
_entity_poly.pdbx_strand_id
1 'polypeptide(L)'
;MFHSKSKALIRALTITITALSVSSVFAVTCPKTVVQKDAWVLKNVNQLLLKARGAYEEEKLEKAYDRELDRLSLAMKQCRMSEEASFVERYPNFVEYVRVLSLEHQPGHELGFEVTDRIYFEETKEHVTIPEFLLTPSFLRAVKWHETLDQAKSILSELNATRSPEDKLLYFSYESRHLGTPDNDFSYRRLLIVVPGNVARNEPEKWVQFGIPDPKSKVPIRNLSVVSVVRGPGETANTYFKDYFRTYRRNGTITVKGRWELGQGDDNCLKCHKSGLLPIFPEDGSVSANEKAVVEEVNKRFSTYVTPRFGKYFDTSKLGPGLGSNRTNVNGNHASLAMSCAACHQPNGLGSLNWPMDSVLIGSFVQGGRMPFGTTLRGAERVELYQQLIDDYFAIDDKHPGILKSWLLGRSQ
;
A
#
# COMPACT_ATOMS: atom_id res chain seq x y z
N MET A 1 34.61 27.34 -31.33
CA MET A 1 34.14 28.74 -31.32
C MET A 1 33.98 29.14 -29.86
N PHE A 2 34.83 30.04 -29.41
CA PHE A 2 34.93 30.53 -28.04
C PHE A 2 33.65 31.25 -27.60
N HIS A 3 33.21 31.08 -26.35
CA HIS A 3 32.63 32.17 -25.56
C HIS A 3 32.90 31.95 -24.06
N SER A 4 33.90 32.70 -23.60
CA SER A 4 34.24 33.01 -22.22
C SER A 4 33.19 33.94 -21.62
N LYS A 5 32.75 33.68 -20.38
CA LYS A 5 32.31 34.73 -19.45
C LYS A 5 32.72 34.38 -18.02
N SER A 6 33.84 34.97 -17.59
CA SER A 6 34.20 35.18 -16.18
C SER A 6 33.07 35.93 -15.45
N LYS A 7 32.62 35.41 -14.32
CA LYS A 7 31.80 36.14 -13.36
C LYS A 7 32.62 36.41 -12.10
N ALA A 8 32.72 37.69 -11.75
CA ALA A 8 33.39 38.20 -10.58
C ALA A 8 32.71 37.70 -9.30
N LEU A 9 33.52 37.32 -8.32
CA LEU A 9 33.10 36.84 -7.00
C LEU A 9 32.96 38.06 -6.07
N ILE A 10 31.73 38.52 -5.82
CA ILE A 10 31.43 39.49 -4.76
C ILE A 10 31.07 38.69 -3.51
N ARG A 11 31.93 38.75 -2.48
CA ARG A 11 31.65 38.20 -1.15
C ARG A 11 30.74 39.19 -0.40
N ALA A 12 29.44 38.91 -0.38
CA ALA A 12 28.51 39.56 0.54
C ALA A 12 28.51 38.81 1.87
N LEU A 13 28.86 39.51 2.95
CA LEU A 13 28.83 39.01 4.32
C LEU A 13 27.38 39.11 4.83
N THR A 14 26.61 38.03 4.71
CA THR A 14 25.22 37.99 5.21
C THR A 14 25.23 37.65 6.71
N ILE A 15 25.00 38.66 7.55
CA ILE A 15 24.76 38.48 8.99
C ILE A 15 23.40 37.78 9.16
N THR A 16 23.42 36.49 9.52
CA THR A 16 22.21 35.71 9.79
C THR A 16 21.73 36.01 11.21
N ILE A 17 20.75 36.91 11.35
CA ILE A 17 20.04 37.13 12.62
C ILE A 17 19.20 35.87 12.90
N THR A 18 19.65 35.06 13.84
CA THR A 18 18.92 33.89 14.34
C THR A 18 17.76 34.39 15.21
N ALA A 19 16.60 34.60 14.58
CA ALA A 19 15.37 34.83 15.34
C ALA A 19 15.04 33.54 16.10
N LEU A 20 15.25 33.55 17.42
CA LEU A 20 14.77 32.54 18.35
C LEU A 20 13.23 32.63 18.37
N SER A 21 12.58 31.94 17.45
CA SER A 21 11.14 31.69 17.50
C SER A 21 10.87 30.86 18.75
N VAL A 22 10.40 31.54 19.82
CA VAL A 22 9.90 30.88 21.01
C VAL A 22 8.62 30.14 20.61
N SER A 23 8.76 28.87 20.23
CA SER A 23 7.63 27.98 20.00
C SER A 23 6.84 27.92 21.30
N SER A 24 5.70 28.61 21.33
CA SER A 24 4.78 28.57 22.46
C SER A 24 4.21 27.16 22.54
N VAL A 25 4.76 26.35 23.44
CA VAL A 25 4.28 25.00 23.73
C VAL A 25 2.94 25.18 24.44
N PHE A 26 1.84 25.13 23.70
CA PHE A 26 0.50 25.09 24.31
C PHE A 26 0.38 23.79 25.09
N ALA A 27 0.27 23.89 26.42
CA ALA A 27 0.03 22.75 27.27
C ALA A 27 -1.29 22.08 26.86
N VAL A 28 -1.25 20.78 26.54
CA VAL A 28 -2.44 20.00 26.21
C VAL A 28 -3.28 19.86 27.47
N THR A 29 -4.48 20.44 27.48
CA THR A 29 -5.42 20.27 28.59
C THR A 29 -6.02 18.86 28.56
N CYS A 30 -5.62 18.02 29.52
CA CYS A 30 -6.10 16.65 29.62
C CYS A 30 -7.55 16.58 30.14
N PRO A 31 -8.46 15.86 29.47
CA PRO A 31 -9.83 15.68 29.94
C PRO A 31 -9.82 14.84 31.22
N LYS A 32 -10.43 15.36 32.30
CA LYS A 32 -10.39 14.73 33.63
C LYS A 32 -11.61 13.87 33.91
N THR A 33 -12.77 14.28 33.41
CA THR A 33 -14.04 13.57 33.64
C THR A 33 -14.43 12.72 32.44
N VAL A 34 -15.29 11.73 32.68
CA VAL A 34 -15.95 10.90 31.67
C VAL A 34 -16.59 11.79 30.58
N VAL A 35 -17.41 12.77 30.97
CA VAL A 35 -18.07 13.70 30.02
C VAL A 35 -17.07 14.50 29.18
N GLN A 36 -15.96 14.96 29.78
CA GLN A 36 -14.91 15.66 29.05
C GLN A 36 -14.18 14.75 28.06
N LYS A 37 -13.95 13.49 28.42
CA LYS A 37 -13.33 12.47 27.55
C LYS A 37 -14.23 12.17 26.36
N ASP A 38 -15.53 12.04 26.57
CA ASP A 38 -16.51 11.78 25.50
C ASP A 38 -16.56 12.93 24.49
N ALA A 39 -16.64 14.16 25.00
CA ALA A 39 -16.62 15.35 24.17
C ALA A 39 -15.28 15.50 23.42
N TRP A 40 -14.17 15.13 24.07
CA TRP A 40 -12.86 15.11 23.44
C TRP A 40 -12.81 14.06 22.31
N VAL A 41 -13.22 12.81 22.54
CA VAL A 41 -13.21 11.77 21.49
C VAL A 41 -14.08 12.18 20.31
N LEU A 42 -15.32 12.61 20.55
CA LEU A 42 -16.23 13.02 19.47
C LEU A 42 -15.64 14.14 18.60
N LYS A 43 -15.08 15.17 19.24
CA LYS A 43 -14.43 16.28 18.52
C LYS A 43 -13.26 15.79 17.67
N ASN A 44 -12.40 14.97 18.24
CA ASN A 44 -11.18 14.50 17.57
C ASN A 44 -11.49 13.48 16.45
N VAL A 45 -12.50 12.63 16.62
CA VAL A 45 -12.98 11.75 15.53
C VAL A 45 -13.48 12.59 14.35
N ASN A 46 -14.31 13.61 14.59
CA ASN A 46 -14.80 14.48 13.51
C ASN A 46 -13.66 15.20 12.78
N GLN A 47 -12.67 15.73 13.52
CA GLN A 47 -11.51 16.38 12.90
C GLN A 47 -10.64 15.40 12.11
N LEU A 48 -10.36 14.22 12.68
CA LEU A 48 -9.59 13.17 12.03
C LEU A 48 -10.24 12.75 10.70
N LEU A 49 -11.55 12.55 10.67
CA LEU A 49 -12.29 12.16 9.47
C LEU A 49 -12.33 13.25 8.40
N LEU A 50 -12.48 14.52 8.81
CA LEU A 50 -12.38 15.65 7.88
C LEU A 50 -11.00 15.71 7.20
N LYS A 51 -9.92 15.47 7.97
CA LYS A 51 -8.57 15.44 7.43
C LYS A 51 -8.31 14.22 6.57
N ALA A 52 -8.80 13.05 6.97
CA ALA A 52 -8.68 11.82 6.20
C ALA A 52 -9.39 11.95 4.84
N ARG A 53 -10.61 12.48 4.83
CA ARG A 53 -11.34 12.78 3.58
C ARG A 53 -10.56 13.76 2.69
N GLY A 54 -10.05 14.85 3.28
CA GLY A 54 -9.24 15.81 2.52
C GLY A 54 -7.98 15.17 1.92
N ALA A 55 -7.28 14.32 2.68
CA ALA A 55 -6.11 13.58 2.20
C ALA A 55 -6.46 12.56 1.11
N TYR A 56 -7.63 11.92 1.20
CA TYR A 56 -8.15 11.03 0.17
C TYR A 56 -8.45 11.77 -1.15
N GLU A 57 -9.07 12.95 -1.06
CA GLU A 57 -9.45 13.75 -2.22
C GLU A 57 -8.26 14.50 -2.85
N GLU A 58 -7.29 14.94 -2.03
CA GLU A 58 -6.14 15.73 -2.47
C GLU A 58 -4.84 15.31 -1.75
N GLU A 59 -3.90 14.68 -2.47
CA GLU A 59 -2.61 14.18 -1.93
C GLU A 59 -1.85 15.25 -1.10
N LYS A 60 -1.85 16.52 -1.54
CA LYS A 60 -1.17 17.61 -0.82
C LYS A 60 -1.72 17.85 0.60
N LEU A 61 -2.91 17.32 0.93
CA LEU A 61 -3.52 17.40 2.26
C LEU A 61 -3.13 16.24 3.17
N GLU A 62 -2.40 15.22 2.70
CA GLU A 62 -1.89 14.09 3.51
C GLU A 62 -1.13 14.59 4.75
N LYS A 63 -0.21 15.56 4.57
CA LYS A 63 0.54 16.17 5.68
C LYS A 63 -0.34 16.83 6.76
N ALA A 64 -1.57 17.21 6.44
CA ALA A 64 -2.50 17.77 7.42
C ALA A 64 -3.21 16.66 8.22
N TYR A 65 -3.45 15.51 7.59
CA TYR A 65 -3.92 14.30 8.25
C TYR A 65 -2.83 13.72 9.16
N ASP A 66 -1.59 13.63 8.68
CA ASP A 66 -0.47 13.06 9.46
C ASP A 66 -0.22 13.87 10.74
N ARG A 67 -0.21 15.20 10.62
CA ARG A 67 -0.08 16.11 11.77
C ARG A 67 -1.22 15.95 12.78
N GLU A 68 -2.42 15.62 12.32
CA GLU A 68 -3.55 15.36 13.21
C GLU A 68 -3.38 14.03 13.96
N LEU A 69 -2.93 12.97 13.27
CA LEU A 69 -2.57 11.69 13.91
C LEU A 69 -1.47 11.87 14.97
N ASP A 70 -0.40 12.59 14.65
CA ASP A 70 0.71 12.84 15.58
C ASP A 70 0.24 13.60 16.82
N ARG A 71 -0.60 14.62 16.60
CA ARG A 71 -1.19 15.42 17.68
C ARG A 71 -2.05 14.55 18.60
N LEU A 72 -2.86 13.66 18.04
CA LEU A 72 -3.72 12.75 18.81
C LEU A 72 -2.89 11.73 19.58
N SER A 73 -1.93 11.07 18.93
CA SER A 73 -1.03 10.10 19.55
C SER A 73 -0.26 10.74 20.72
N LEU A 74 0.30 11.94 20.51
CA LEU A 74 0.97 12.69 21.57
C LEU A 74 0.04 13.08 22.72
N ALA A 75 -1.15 13.58 22.42
CA ALA A 75 -2.12 13.97 23.45
C ALA A 75 -2.57 12.77 24.29
N MET A 76 -2.85 11.62 23.66
CA MET A 76 -3.23 10.39 24.36
C MET A 76 -2.12 9.90 25.28
N LYS A 77 -0.86 9.98 24.83
CA LYS A 77 0.32 9.64 25.64
C LYS A 77 0.51 10.61 26.81
N GLN A 78 0.51 11.92 26.56
CA GLN A 78 0.71 12.95 27.61
C GLN A 78 -0.38 12.89 28.68
N CYS A 79 -1.62 12.62 28.28
CA CYS A 79 -2.74 12.50 29.19
C CYS A 79 -2.95 11.09 29.75
N ARG A 80 -2.07 10.13 29.41
CA ARG A 80 -2.13 8.71 29.82
C ARG A 80 -3.46 8.04 29.49
N MET A 81 -4.15 8.51 28.44
CA MET A 81 -5.47 8.03 28.05
C MET A 81 -5.41 6.60 27.52
N SER A 82 -4.34 6.25 26.80
CA SER A 82 -4.09 4.89 26.32
C SER A 82 -3.69 3.88 27.41
N GLU A 83 -3.35 4.36 28.62
CA GLU A 83 -3.01 3.52 29.79
C GLU A 83 -4.21 3.36 30.74
N GLU A 84 -5.23 4.21 30.61
CA GLU A 84 -6.41 4.17 31.46
C GLU A 84 -7.40 3.10 30.95
N ALA A 85 -7.51 1.99 31.68
CA ALA A 85 -8.35 0.86 31.32
C ALA A 85 -9.80 1.26 30.98
N SER A 86 -10.42 2.14 31.79
CA SER A 86 -11.79 2.62 31.54
C SER A 86 -11.95 3.44 30.26
N PHE A 87 -10.89 4.13 29.83
CA PHE A 87 -10.91 4.87 28.56
C PHE A 87 -10.74 3.91 27.37
N VAL A 88 -9.79 2.97 27.47
CA VAL A 88 -9.51 1.97 26.44
C VAL A 88 -10.69 1.04 26.23
N GLU A 89 -11.33 0.56 27.31
CA GLU A 89 -12.52 -0.28 27.24
C GLU A 89 -13.69 0.44 26.55
N ARG A 90 -13.80 1.75 26.75
CA ARG A 90 -14.89 2.55 26.19
C ARG A 90 -14.68 2.94 24.72
N TYR A 91 -13.43 3.17 24.33
CA TYR A 91 -13.06 3.62 22.98
C TYR A 91 -11.96 2.75 22.34
N PRO A 92 -12.11 1.41 22.31
CA PRO A 92 -11.02 0.52 21.91
C PRO A 92 -10.62 0.77 20.45
N ASN A 93 -11.60 0.95 19.56
CA ASN A 93 -11.37 1.18 18.14
C ASN A 93 -10.64 2.51 17.90
N PHE A 94 -11.05 3.60 18.54
CA PHE A 94 -10.40 4.89 18.39
C PHE A 94 -8.96 4.87 18.90
N VAL A 95 -8.73 4.28 20.09
CA VAL A 95 -7.38 4.15 20.67
C VAL A 95 -6.47 3.35 19.74
N GLU A 96 -6.93 2.20 19.29
CA GLU A 96 -6.12 1.30 18.48
C GLU A 96 -5.87 1.87 17.08
N TYR A 97 -6.86 2.50 16.47
CA TYR A 97 -6.75 3.14 15.17
C TYR A 97 -5.69 4.26 15.17
N VAL A 98 -5.74 5.16 16.16
CA VAL A 98 -4.73 6.23 16.32
C VAL A 98 -3.36 5.63 16.58
N ARG A 99 -3.26 4.60 17.44
CA ARG A 99 -1.99 3.93 17.74
C ARG A 99 -1.37 3.36 16.46
N VAL A 100 -2.11 2.52 15.74
CA VAL A 100 -1.64 1.82 14.54
C VAL A 100 -1.25 2.79 13.44
N LEU A 101 -2.08 3.79 13.13
CA LEU A 101 -1.76 4.73 12.05
C LEU A 101 -0.65 5.72 12.41
N SER A 102 -0.38 5.95 13.70
CA SER A 102 0.77 6.75 14.10
C SER A 102 2.11 5.99 14.04
N LEU A 103 2.11 4.67 13.79
CA LEU A 103 3.35 3.89 13.72
C LEU A 103 4.24 4.36 12.56
N GLU A 104 3.67 4.64 11.39
CA GLU A 104 4.46 5.03 10.20
C GLU A 104 5.22 6.37 10.35
N HIS A 105 4.85 7.18 11.35
CA HIS A 105 5.55 8.43 11.68
C HIS A 105 6.62 8.26 12.76
N GLN A 106 6.77 7.06 13.33
CA GLN A 106 7.78 6.77 14.33
C GLN A 106 9.11 6.36 13.67
N PRO A 107 10.26 6.74 14.24
CA PRO A 107 11.56 6.36 13.70
C PRO A 107 11.70 4.84 13.56
N GLY A 108 12.03 4.37 12.35
CA GLY A 108 12.25 2.95 12.08
C GLY A 108 10.97 2.12 11.93
N HIS A 109 9.82 2.74 11.73
CA HIS A 109 8.53 2.09 11.50
C HIS A 109 7.89 2.51 10.18
N GLU A 110 8.68 2.84 9.16
CA GLU A 110 8.19 3.35 7.87
C GLU A 110 7.19 2.38 7.18
N LEU A 111 7.24 1.08 7.49
CA LEU A 111 6.25 0.08 7.04
C LEU A 111 4.90 0.12 7.78
N GLY A 112 4.77 0.89 8.86
CA GLY A 112 3.57 0.95 9.71
C GLY A 112 3.33 -0.30 10.56
N PHE A 113 4.33 -1.16 10.72
CA PHE A 113 4.25 -2.40 11.50
C PHE A 113 4.50 -2.19 13.00
N GLU A 114 4.01 -3.14 13.81
CA GLU A 114 4.18 -3.10 15.28
C GLU A 114 5.63 -3.29 15.73
N VAL A 115 6.48 -3.86 14.88
CA VAL A 115 7.93 -3.95 15.06
C VAL A 115 8.64 -2.96 14.12
N THR A 116 9.85 -2.56 14.47
CA THR A 116 10.66 -1.73 13.57
C THR A 116 10.96 -2.45 12.25
N ASP A 117 11.13 -1.70 11.17
CA ASP A 117 11.50 -2.18 9.83
C ASP A 117 12.75 -3.09 9.87
N ARG A 118 13.73 -2.74 10.70
CA ARG A 118 14.92 -3.56 10.94
C ARG A 118 14.57 -4.97 11.42
N ILE A 119 13.77 -5.06 12.48
CA ILE A 119 13.33 -6.34 13.06
C ILE A 119 12.54 -7.12 12.01
N TYR A 120 11.61 -6.46 11.30
CA TYR A 120 10.85 -7.08 10.24
C TYR A 120 11.75 -7.70 9.17
N PHE A 121 12.74 -6.96 8.64
CA PHE A 121 13.63 -7.47 7.60
C PHE A 121 14.62 -8.52 8.10
N GLU A 122 15.06 -8.46 9.35
CA GLU A 122 15.88 -9.50 9.98
C GLU A 122 15.08 -10.80 10.12
N GLU A 123 13.85 -10.75 10.62
CA GLU A 123 12.98 -11.92 10.83
C GLU A 123 12.43 -12.52 9.53
N THR A 124 12.21 -11.72 8.48
CA THR A 124 11.58 -12.18 7.22
C THR A 124 12.57 -12.42 6.08
N LYS A 125 13.87 -12.25 6.32
CA LYS A 125 14.93 -12.28 5.30
C LYS A 125 14.83 -13.47 4.33
N GLU A 126 14.63 -14.67 4.84
CA GLU A 126 14.57 -15.90 4.04
C GLU A 126 13.36 -15.92 3.08
N HIS A 127 12.24 -15.35 3.53
CA HIS A 127 11.04 -15.25 2.73
C HIS A 127 11.24 -14.24 1.59
N VAL A 128 11.74 -13.05 1.88
CA VAL A 128 11.77 -11.94 0.91
C VAL A 128 13.05 -11.85 0.07
N THR A 129 13.96 -12.83 0.17
CA THR A 129 15.18 -12.89 -0.64
C THR A 129 14.86 -13.19 -2.12
N ILE A 130 15.52 -12.46 -3.03
CA ILE A 130 15.42 -12.67 -4.48
C ILE A 130 16.08 -14.01 -4.86
N PRO A 131 15.40 -14.89 -5.61
CA PRO A 131 16.00 -16.12 -6.12
C PRO A 131 17.29 -15.87 -6.91
N GLU A 132 18.35 -16.64 -6.62
CA GLU A 132 19.70 -16.39 -7.16
C GLU A 132 19.78 -16.39 -8.69
N PHE A 133 18.98 -17.23 -9.36
CA PHE A 133 18.94 -17.28 -10.83
C PHE A 133 18.46 -15.95 -11.47
N LEU A 134 17.71 -15.13 -10.72
CA LEU A 134 17.29 -13.78 -11.12
C LEU A 134 18.34 -12.70 -10.83
N LEU A 135 19.44 -13.05 -10.17
CA LEU A 135 20.55 -12.14 -9.84
C LEU A 135 21.76 -12.33 -10.77
N THR A 136 21.65 -13.20 -11.77
CA THR A 136 22.74 -13.42 -12.73
C THR A 136 23.01 -12.15 -13.55
N PRO A 137 24.29 -11.84 -13.89
CA PRO A 137 24.60 -10.66 -14.68
C PRO A 137 23.92 -10.61 -16.05
N SER A 138 23.69 -11.77 -16.68
CA SER A 138 22.96 -11.89 -17.95
C SER A 138 21.49 -11.48 -17.79
N PHE A 139 20.81 -12.04 -16.79
CA PHE A 139 19.40 -11.73 -16.54
C PHE A 139 19.20 -10.26 -16.14
N LEU A 140 20.01 -9.74 -15.23
CA LEU A 140 19.92 -8.35 -14.78
C LEU A 140 20.13 -7.35 -15.93
N ARG A 141 20.99 -7.67 -16.90
CA ARG A 141 21.15 -6.85 -18.11
C ARG A 141 19.94 -6.95 -19.03
N ALA A 142 19.38 -8.15 -19.19
CA ALA A 142 18.22 -8.38 -20.05
C ALA A 142 16.94 -7.70 -19.52
N VAL A 143 16.74 -7.66 -18.21
CA VAL A 143 15.58 -7.01 -17.57
C VAL A 143 15.76 -5.49 -17.35
N LYS A 144 16.85 -4.91 -17.86
CA LYS A 144 17.16 -3.49 -17.67
C LYS A 144 16.28 -2.58 -18.52
N TRP A 145 15.98 -2.99 -19.75
CA TRP A 145 15.32 -2.16 -20.76
C TRP A 145 14.12 -2.86 -21.37
N HIS A 146 13.21 -2.07 -21.93
CA HIS A 146 12.08 -2.59 -22.70
C HIS A 146 12.57 -3.41 -23.91
N GLU A 147 13.57 -2.91 -24.61
CA GLU A 147 14.11 -3.50 -25.85
C GLU A 147 14.80 -4.85 -25.62
N THR A 148 15.22 -5.14 -24.39
CA THR A 148 15.88 -6.41 -24.02
C THR A 148 14.95 -7.35 -23.26
N LEU A 149 13.68 -6.98 -23.08
CA LEU A 149 12.75 -7.71 -22.24
C LEU A 149 12.45 -9.13 -22.77
N ASP A 150 12.38 -9.29 -24.09
CA ASP A 150 12.21 -10.61 -24.72
C ASP A 150 13.41 -11.53 -24.44
N GLN A 151 14.63 -10.99 -24.35
CA GLN A 151 15.81 -11.75 -23.95
C GLN A 151 15.68 -12.25 -22.50
N ALA A 152 15.15 -11.43 -21.60
CA ALA A 152 14.91 -11.84 -20.21
C ALA A 152 13.90 -12.99 -20.15
N LYS A 153 12.81 -12.89 -20.93
CA LYS A 153 11.80 -13.95 -21.03
C LYS A 153 12.36 -15.24 -21.64
N SER A 154 13.22 -15.16 -22.65
CA SER A 154 13.91 -16.33 -23.21
C SER A 154 14.77 -17.06 -22.17
N ILE A 155 15.50 -16.33 -21.33
CA ILE A 155 16.26 -16.93 -20.21
C ILE A 155 15.32 -17.67 -19.25
N LEU A 156 14.14 -17.11 -18.95
CA LEU A 156 13.14 -17.77 -18.10
C LEU A 156 12.52 -19.00 -18.78
N SER A 157 12.29 -18.95 -20.10
CA SER A 157 11.83 -20.08 -20.91
C SER A 157 12.83 -21.24 -20.87
N GLU A 158 14.12 -20.94 -21.03
CA GLU A 158 15.21 -21.93 -20.96
C GLU A 158 15.29 -22.58 -19.57
N LEU A 159 15.15 -21.78 -18.50
CA LEU A 159 15.05 -22.32 -17.14
C LEU A 159 13.86 -23.26 -17.01
N ASN A 160 12.67 -22.86 -17.50
CA ASN A 160 11.47 -23.68 -17.47
C ASN A 160 11.56 -24.98 -18.27
N ALA A 161 12.40 -25.05 -19.30
CA ALA A 161 12.59 -26.26 -20.10
C ALA A 161 13.22 -27.41 -19.31
N THR A 162 13.93 -27.09 -18.22
CA THR A 162 14.62 -28.07 -17.36
C THR A 162 13.87 -28.39 -16.07
N ARG A 163 12.77 -27.70 -15.79
CA ARG A 163 11.99 -27.85 -14.55
C ARG A 163 10.82 -28.79 -14.72
N SER A 164 10.44 -29.47 -13.64
CA SER A 164 9.18 -30.21 -13.60
C SER A 164 7.98 -29.26 -13.71
N PRO A 165 6.81 -29.74 -14.18
CA PRO A 165 5.63 -28.90 -14.37
C PRO A 165 5.25 -28.04 -13.17
N GLU A 166 5.35 -28.57 -11.95
CA GLU A 166 5.04 -27.90 -10.69
C GLU A 166 6.05 -26.81 -10.29
N ASP A 167 7.29 -26.92 -10.77
CA ASP A 167 8.38 -25.97 -10.49
C ASP A 167 8.54 -24.90 -11.58
N LYS A 168 7.72 -24.94 -12.63
CA LYS A 168 7.76 -23.95 -13.72
C LYS A 168 7.35 -22.57 -13.23
N LEU A 169 8.14 -21.59 -13.65
CA LEU A 169 7.89 -20.18 -13.47
C LEU A 169 6.68 -19.75 -14.30
N LEU A 170 5.84 -18.90 -13.73
CA LEU A 170 4.89 -18.10 -14.51
C LEU A 170 5.47 -16.69 -14.67
N TYR A 171 5.54 -16.17 -15.88
CA TYR A 171 6.05 -14.82 -16.12
C TYR A 171 5.36 -14.16 -17.30
N PHE A 172 5.18 -12.85 -17.20
CA PHE A 172 4.64 -12.01 -18.27
C PHE A 172 5.04 -10.55 -18.02
N SER A 173 5.03 -9.76 -19.10
CA SER A 173 5.19 -8.32 -18.98
C SER A 173 3.87 -7.61 -19.13
N TYR A 174 3.66 -6.55 -18.36
CA TYR A 174 2.41 -5.78 -18.41
C TYR A 174 2.65 -4.33 -18.01
N GLU A 175 1.65 -3.47 -18.22
CA GLU A 175 1.61 -2.14 -17.62
C GLU A 175 0.61 -2.13 -16.45
N SER A 176 1.08 -1.66 -15.30
CA SER A 176 0.23 -1.31 -14.16
C SER A 176 -0.70 -0.18 -14.57
N ARG A 177 -1.96 -0.25 -14.17
CA ARG A 177 -2.95 0.76 -14.53
C ARG A 177 -2.89 2.02 -13.66
N HIS A 178 -2.37 1.89 -12.45
CA HIS A 178 -2.62 2.84 -11.37
C HIS A 178 -1.34 3.28 -10.68
N LEU A 179 -0.45 2.33 -10.41
CA LEU A 179 0.74 2.59 -9.60
C LEU A 179 2.00 2.56 -10.46
N GLY A 180 2.74 3.67 -10.43
CA GLY A 180 4.11 3.77 -10.88
C GLY A 180 5.05 2.88 -10.06
N THR A 181 6.35 2.92 -10.38
CA THR A 181 7.35 2.24 -9.54
C THR A 181 7.72 3.15 -8.38
N PRO A 182 8.08 2.61 -7.20
CA PRO A 182 8.57 3.42 -6.09
C PRO A 182 9.70 4.41 -6.40
N ASP A 183 10.52 4.18 -7.43
CA ASP A 183 11.57 5.11 -7.86
C ASP A 183 11.18 6.01 -9.04
N ASN A 184 9.99 5.84 -9.61
CA ASN A 184 9.47 6.62 -10.73
C ASN A 184 7.95 6.42 -10.89
N ASP A 185 7.17 7.43 -10.49
CA ASP A 185 5.70 7.43 -10.53
C ASP A 185 5.13 7.34 -11.95
N PHE A 186 5.94 7.64 -12.98
CA PHE A 186 5.53 7.62 -14.37
C PHE A 186 5.88 6.31 -15.08
N SER A 187 6.59 5.37 -14.43
CA SER A 187 6.90 4.08 -15.01
C SER A 187 5.88 3.03 -14.60
N TYR A 188 5.10 2.56 -15.57
CA TYR A 188 4.01 1.60 -15.32
C TYR A 188 4.35 0.18 -15.75
N ARG A 189 5.34 0.00 -16.63
CA ARG A 189 5.70 -1.31 -17.15
C ARG A 189 6.44 -2.18 -16.14
N ARG A 190 6.08 -3.47 -16.09
CA ARG A 190 6.64 -4.47 -15.19
C ARG A 190 6.95 -5.77 -15.92
N LEU A 191 7.91 -6.52 -15.41
CA LEU A 191 8.03 -7.96 -15.61
C LEU A 191 7.69 -8.64 -14.28
N LEU A 192 6.60 -9.40 -14.24
CA LEU A 192 6.26 -10.24 -13.09
C LEU A 192 6.75 -11.66 -13.33
N ILE A 193 7.34 -12.25 -12.29
CA ILE A 193 7.81 -13.64 -12.28
C ILE A 193 7.31 -14.27 -10.98
N VAL A 194 6.39 -15.23 -11.11
CA VAL A 194 5.92 -16.06 -10.00
C VAL A 194 6.79 -17.32 -9.96
N VAL A 195 7.53 -17.45 -8.86
CA VAL A 195 8.38 -18.59 -8.55
C VAL A 195 7.61 -19.51 -7.60
N PRO A 196 7.22 -20.72 -8.05
CA PRO A 196 6.49 -21.65 -7.20
C PRO A 196 7.22 -21.92 -5.88
N GLY A 197 6.45 -21.97 -4.79
CA GLY A 197 6.95 -22.43 -3.50
C GLY A 197 6.97 -23.96 -3.41
N ASN A 198 7.65 -24.48 -2.39
CA ASN A 198 7.68 -25.89 -2.07
C ASN A 198 7.37 -26.08 -0.58
N VAL A 199 6.15 -26.51 -0.27
CA VAL A 199 5.68 -26.71 1.11
C VAL A 199 6.52 -27.77 1.84
N ALA A 200 6.95 -28.83 1.15
CA ALA A 200 7.76 -29.89 1.75
C ALA A 200 9.17 -29.39 2.15
N ARG A 201 9.68 -28.35 1.49
CA ARG A 201 10.96 -27.69 1.82
C ARG A 201 10.79 -26.40 2.63
N ASN A 202 9.57 -26.07 3.05
CA ASN A 202 9.25 -24.79 3.70
C ASN A 202 9.68 -23.56 2.84
N GLU A 203 9.60 -23.69 1.52
CA GLU A 203 9.93 -22.61 0.58
C GLU A 203 8.64 -21.86 0.21
N PRO A 204 8.54 -20.55 0.48
CA PRO A 204 7.39 -19.77 0.04
C PRO A 204 7.33 -19.64 -1.47
N GLU A 205 6.12 -19.46 -1.97
CA GLU A 205 5.93 -18.91 -3.31
C GLU A 205 6.37 -17.44 -3.31
N LYS A 206 7.03 -17.02 -4.38
CA LYS A 206 7.57 -15.65 -4.52
C LYS A 206 7.07 -14.99 -5.79
N TRP A 207 6.55 -13.78 -5.66
CA TRP A 207 6.13 -12.89 -6.71
C TRP A 207 7.20 -11.82 -6.84
N VAL A 208 8.05 -11.97 -7.86
CA VAL A 208 9.20 -11.10 -8.11
C VAL A 208 8.86 -10.16 -9.25
N GLN A 209 8.85 -8.86 -8.99
CA GLN A 209 8.42 -7.84 -9.95
C GLN A 209 9.55 -6.87 -10.25
N PHE A 210 9.99 -6.81 -11.50
CA PHE A 210 10.96 -5.82 -11.97
C PHE A 210 10.24 -4.63 -12.59
N GLY A 211 10.58 -3.41 -12.16
CA GLY A 211 10.22 -2.19 -12.88
C GLY A 211 10.94 -2.12 -14.23
N ILE A 212 10.23 -1.80 -15.31
CA ILE A 212 10.81 -1.68 -16.65
C ILE A 212 10.56 -0.27 -17.16
N PRO A 213 11.57 0.44 -17.68
CA PRO A 213 11.36 1.76 -18.26
C PRO A 213 10.41 1.67 -19.46
N ASP A 214 9.61 2.71 -19.66
CA ASP A 214 8.74 2.80 -20.83
C ASP A 214 9.58 2.88 -22.13
N PRO A 215 9.02 2.46 -23.27
CA PRO A 215 9.73 2.53 -24.55
C PRO A 215 10.31 3.93 -24.79
N LYS A 216 11.56 3.99 -25.24
CA LYS A 216 12.32 5.24 -25.50
C LYS A 216 12.77 6.02 -24.25
N SER A 217 12.38 5.62 -23.03
CA SER A 217 12.95 6.20 -21.82
C SER A 217 14.45 5.89 -21.74
N LYS A 218 15.25 6.91 -21.44
CA LYS A 218 16.71 6.78 -21.28
C LYS A 218 17.12 6.55 -19.83
N VAL A 219 16.16 6.60 -18.90
CA VAL A 219 16.41 6.46 -17.47
C VAL A 219 16.02 5.03 -17.08
N PRO A 220 16.98 4.21 -16.60
CA PRO A 220 16.65 2.87 -16.17
C PRO A 220 15.87 2.93 -14.85
N ILE A 221 14.89 2.04 -14.71
CA ILE A 221 14.15 1.87 -13.47
C ILE A 221 14.96 1.01 -12.52
N ARG A 222 14.96 1.34 -11.24
CA ARG A 222 15.74 0.67 -10.19
C ARG A 222 14.92 -0.34 -9.44
N ASN A 223 13.63 -0.07 -9.22
CA ASN A 223 12.75 -0.89 -8.38
C ASN A 223 12.70 -2.36 -8.83
N LEU A 224 12.73 -3.22 -7.82
CA LEU A 224 12.51 -4.65 -7.86
C LEU A 224 11.80 -5.00 -6.55
N SER A 225 10.60 -5.54 -6.60
CA SER A 225 9.84 -5.93 -5.42
C SER A 225 9.73 -7.44 -5.32
N VAL A 226 9.86 -7.97 -4.11
CA VAL A 226 9.57 -9.39 -3.81
C VAL A 226 8.42 -9.42 -2.83
N VAL A 227 7.34 -10.12 -3.19
CA VAL A 227 6.25 -10.48 -2.28
C VAL A 227 6.25 -11.99 -2.15
N SER A 228 6.13 -12.51 -0.94
CA SER A 228 6.14 -13.95 -0.65
C SER A 228 4.87 -14.34 0.09
N VAL A 229 4.32 -15.49 -0.27
CA VAL A 229 3.13 -16.05 0.39
C VAL A 229 3.53 -17.34 1.09
N VAL A 230 3.41 -17.35 2.41
CA VAL A 230 3.64 -18.53 3.27
C VAL A 230 2.29 -19.00 3.79
N ARG A 231 1.92 -20.25 3.50
CA ARG A 231 0.72 -20.83 4.12
C ARG A 231 0.91 -20.94 5.63
N GLY A 232 0.00 -20.33 6.38
CA GLY A 232 -0.04 -20.42 7.83
C GLY A 232 -0.82 -21.64 8.31
N PRO A 233 -0.91 -21.84 9.63
CA PRO A 233 -1.85 -22.81 10.19
C PRO A 233 -3.31 -22.41 9.86
N GLY A 234 -4.16 -23.41 9.66
CA GLY A 234 -5.57 -23.23 9.31
C GLY A 234 -5.78 -22.66 7.89
N GLU A 235 -6.81 -21.83 7.74
CA GLU A 235 -7.15 -21.15 6.47
C GLU A 235 -6.56 -19.73 6.42
N THR A 236 -5.25 -19.59 6.74
CA THR A 236 -4.56 -18.29 6.67
C THR A 236 -3.26 -18.37 5.86
N ALA A 237 -2.89 -17.26 5.23
CA ALA A 237 -1.64 -17.09 4.51
C ALA A 237 -0.93 -15.83 4.99
N ASN A 238 0.35 -15.93 5.34
CA ASN A 238 1.16 -14.79 5.70
C ASN A 238 1.86 -14.25 4.46
N THR A 239 1.75 -12.94 4.25
CA THR A 239 2.43 -12.22 3.18
C THR A 239 3.62 -11.46 3.76
N TYR A 240 4.77 -11.60 3.11
CA TYR A 240 6.00 -10.87 3.42
C TYR A 240 6.48 -10.15 2.18
N PHE A 241 7.04 -8.95 2.31
CA PHE A 241 7.50 -8.18 1.17
C PHE A 241 8.80 -7.44 1.43
N LYS A 242 9.51 -7.12 0.36
CA LYS A 242 10.66 -6.22 0.40
C LYS A 242 10.91 -5.58 -0.96
N ASP A 243 11.20 -4.29 -0.92
CA ASP A 243 11.68 -3.54 -2.07
C ASP A 243 13.20 -3.53 -2.15
N TYR A 244 13.69 -3.65 -3.38
CA TYR A 244 15.09 -3.63 -3.74
C TYR A 244 15.33 -2.59 -4.82
N PHE A 245 16.53 -2.03 -4.83
CA PHE A 245 17.04 -1.22 -5.92
C PHE A 245 18.20 -1.87 -6.63
N ARG A 246 18.07 -1.89 -7.96
CA ARG A 246 19.19 -2.09 -8.88
C ARG A 246 20.05 -0.82 -8.92
N THR A 247 21.36 -1.00 -8.75
CA THR A 247 22.37 0.05 -8.87
C THR A 247 23.21 -0.22 -10.12
N TYR A 248 23.12 0.68 -11.08
CA TYR A 248 23.80 0.62 -12.37
C TYR A 248 25.18 1.26 -12.29
N ARG A 249 26.24 0.48 -12.44
CA ARG A 249 27.63 0.98 -12.40
C ARG A 249 28.13 1.34 -13.80
N ARG A 250 29.14 2.21 -13.86
CA ARG A 250 29.75 2.66 -15.13
C ARG A 250 30.38 1.52 -15.94
N ASN A 251 30.86 0.47 -15.29
CA ASN A 251 31.41 -0.73 -15.93
C ASN A 251 30.32 -1.71 -16.44
N GLY A 252 29.05 -1.31 -16.42
CA GLY A 252 27.93 -2.14 -16.85
C GLY A 252 27.46 -3.18 -15.82
N THR A 253 28.12 -3.31 -14.67
CA THR A 253 27.65 -4.19 -13.60
C THR A 253 26.39 -3.64 -12.94
N ILE A 254 25.50 -4.55 -12.55
CA ILE A 254 24.25 -4.24 -11.87
C ILE A 254 24.32 -4.96 -10.53
N THR A 255 24.16 -4.21 -9.44
CA THR A 255 24.11 -4.75 -8.08
C THR A 255 22.73 -4.49 -7.50
N VAL A 256 22.22 -5.41 -6.67
CA VAL A 256 20.90 -5.30 -6.06
C VAL A 256 21.05 -5.26 -4.54
N LYS A 257 20.38 -4.29 -3.91
CA LYS A 257 20.29 -4.16 -2.45
C LYS A 257 18.89 -3.72 -2.06
N GLY A 258 18.45 -4.07 -0.85
CA GLY A 258 17.17 -3.59 -0.35
C GLY A 258 17.17 -2.06 -0.19
N ARG A 259 16.00 -1.45 -0.34
CA ARG A 259 15.81 0.00 -0.26
C ARG A 259 16.20 0.54 1.12
N TRP A 260 15.74 -0.15 2.16
CA TRP A 260 16.12 0.09 3.55
C TRP A 260 17.64 0.12 3.76
N GLU A 261 18.37 -0.92 3.30
CA GLU A 261 19.83 -1.00 3.46
C GLU A 261 20.59 0.09 2.69
N LEU A 262 19.93 0.75 1.74
CA LEU A 262 20.47 1.89 1.01
C LEU A 262 20.12 3.25 1.66
N GLY A 263 19.43 3.25 2.80
CA GLY A 263 18.98 4.46 3.48
C GLY A 263 17.95 5.25 2.67
N GLN A 264 17.16 4.57 1.84
CA GLN A 264 16.12 5.18 1.01
C GLN A 264 14.73 5.10 1.67
N GLY A 265 14.63 4.49 2.84
CA GLY A 265 13.36 4.09 3.46
C GLY A 265 12.63 3.03 2.64
N ASP A 266 11.45 2.62 3.10
CA ASP A 266 10.49 1.80 2.36
C ASP A 266 9.12 2.47 2.36
N ASP A 267 8.25 2.03 1.45
CA ASP A 267 6.88 2.52 1.38
C ASP A 267 5.96 1.59 2.17
N ASN A 268 4.98 2.18 2.85
CA ASN A 268 3.94 1.44 3.52
C ASN A 268 2.98 0.79 2.49
N CYS A 269 3.30 -0.43 2.05
CA CYS A 269 2.48 -1.18 1.11
C CYS A 269 1.04 -1.40 1.62
N LEU A 270 0.79 -1.29 2.94
CA LEU A 270 -0.54 -1.42 3.50
C LEU A 270 -1.48 -0.31 3.05
N LYS A 271 -0.99 0.86 2.62
CA LYS A 271 -1.85 1.91 2.08
C LYS A 271 -2.68 1.42 0.88
N CYS A 272 -2.13 0.50 0.08
CA CYS A 272 -2.77 -0.02 -1.14
C CYS A 272 -3.10 -1.52 -1.09
N HIS A 273 -2.36 -2.32 -0.33
CA HIS A 273 -2.42 -3.79 -0.35
C HIS A 273 -2.84 -4.36 1.02
N LYS A 274 -4.12 -4.30 1.38
CA LYS A 274 -4.60 -4.80 2.69
C LYS A 274 -4.54 -6.31 2.85
N SER A 275 -4.41 -7.04 1.76
CA SER A 275 -4.17 -8.49 1.70
C SER A 275 -2.70 -8.82 1.41
N GLY A 276 -1.84 -7.81 1.25
CA GLY A 276 -0.42 -7.96 0.88
C GLY A 276 -0.18 -8.39 -0.57
N LEU A 277 -1.08 -9.18 -1.16
CA LEU A 277 -1.06 -9.55 -2.56
C LEU A 277 -2.45 -9.31 -3.17
N LEU A 278 -2.49 -8.83 -4.40
CA LEU A 278 -3.72 -8.59 -5.15
C LEU A 278 -3.67 -9.32 -6.49
N PRO A 279 -4.83 -9.66 -7.07
CA PRO A 279 -4.90 -10.12 -8.45
C PRO A 279 -4.36 -9.04 -9.40
N ILE A 280 -3.77 -9.49 -10.49
CA ILE A 280 -3.16 -8.62 -11.49
C ILE A 280 -4.21 -8.26 -12.55
N PHE A 281 -4.48 -6.96 -12.68
CA PHE A 281 -5.31 -6.39 -13.73
C PHE A 281 -4.46 -5.43 -14.57
N PRO A 282 -3.82 -5.94 -15.64
CA PRO A 282 -3.04 -5.11 -16.54
C PRO A 282 -3.85 -4.00 -17.22
N GLU A 283 -3.15 -2.99 -17.72
CA GLU A 283 -3.75 -2.05 -18.66
C GLU A 283 -4.16 -2.77 -19.95
N ASP A 284 -5.31 -2.40 -20.50
CA ASP A 284 -5.90 -3.11 -21.63
C ASP A 284 -4.96 -3.03 -22.84
N GLY A 285 -4.59 -4.20 -23.39
CA GLY A 285 -3.64 -4.29 -24.51
C GLY A 285 -2.16 -4.26 -24.13
N SER A 286 -1.80 -4.06 -22.86
CA SER A 286 -0.39 -4.04 -22.41
C SER A 286 0.27 -5.43 -22.36
N VAL A 287 -0.54 -6.49 -22.30
CA VAL A 287 -0.10 -7.90 -22.29
C VAL A 287 -0.23 -8.51 -23.67
N SER A 288 0.82 -9.20 -24.14
CA SER A 288 0.81 -9.88 -25.44
C SER A 288 -0.20 -11.03 -25.46
N ALA A 289 -0.70 -11.38 -26.65
CA ALA A 289 -1.73 -12.41 -26.79
C ALA A 289 -1.34 -13.77 -26.19
N ASN A 290 -0.08 -14.18 -26.31
CA ASN A 290 0.45 -15.42 -25.74
C ASN A 290 0.64 -15.39 -24.22
N GLU A 291 0.66 -14.20 -23.59
CA GLU A 291 0.85 -14.05 -22.15
C GLU A 291 -0.48 -13.93 -21.38
N LYS A 292 -1.61 -13.70 -22.06
CA LYS A 292 -2.93 -13.59 -21.42
C LYS A 292 -3.30 -14.81 -20.58
N ALA A 293 -3.03 -16.01 -21.09
CA ALA A 293 -3.26 -17.25 -20.36
C ALA A 293 -2.39 -17.36 -19.09
N VAL A 294 -1.18 -16.77 -19.10
CA VAL A 294 -0.30 -16.73 -17.92
C VAL A 294 -0.87 -15.78 -16.87
N VAL A 295 -1.44 -14.63 -17.27
CA VAL A 295 -2.14 -13.71 -16.35
C VAL A 295 -3.33 -14.40 -15.68
N GLU A 296 -4.13 -15.13 -16.47
CA GLU A 296 -5.26 -15.91 -15.95
C GLU A 296 -4.81 -16.98 -14.96
N GLU A 297 -3.74 -17.71 -15.26
CA GLU A 297 -3.20 -18.73 -14.36
C GLU A 297 -2.64 -18.10 -13.07
N VAL A 298 -1.98 -16.93 -13.14
CA VAL A 298 -1.50 -16.20 -11.96
C VAL A 298 -2.68 -15.73 -11.09
N ASN A 299 -3.75 -15.21 -11.70
CA ASN A 299 -4.95 -14.78 -10.96
C ASN A 299 -5.73 -15.96 -10.37
N LYS A 300 -5.77 -17.10 -11.07
CA LYS A 300 -6.31 -18.35 -10.55
C LYS A 300 -5.47 -18.88 -9.38
N ARG A 301 -4.15 -18.74 -9.45
CA ARG A 301 -3.26 -19.09 -8.35
C ARG A 301 -3.51 -18.23 -7.12
N PHE A 302 -3.66 -16.92 -7.34
CA PHE A 302 -4.07 -15.98 -6.29
C PHE A 302 -5.39 -16.39 -5.61
N SER A 303 -6.41 -16.82 -6.36
CA SER A 303 -7.69 -17.21 -5.76
C SER A 303 -7.63 -18.49 -4.92
N THR A 304 -6.52 -19.24 -4.98
CA THR A 304 -6.28 -20.38 -4.07
C THR A 304 -5.67 -19.98 -2.73
N TYR A 305 -5.27 -18.71 -2.58
CA TYR A 305 -4.81 -18.22 -1.29
C TYR A 305 -5.99 -18.08 -0.35
N VAL A 306 -5.86 -18.75 0.79
CA VAL A 306 -6.69 -18.56 1.97
C VAL A 306 -6.44 -17.15 2.55
N THR A 307 -7.20 -16.76 3.58
CA THR A 307 -7.20 -15.44 4.22
C THR A 307 -5.78 -14.84 4.36
N PRO A 308 -5.41 -13.87 3.51
CA PRO A 308 -4.08 -13.31 3.54
C PRO A 308 -3.94 -12.26 4.65
N ARG A 309 -2.79 -12.24 5.31
CA ARG A 309 -2.47 -11.31 6.42
C ARG A 309 -0.97 -11.00 6.47
N PHE A 310 -0.58 -10.03 7.27
CA PHE A 310 0.82 -9.67 7.49
C PHE A 310 1.45 -10.37 8.71
N GLY A 311 1.01 -11.62 8.95
CA GLY A 311 1.44 -12.42 10.09
C GLY A 311 1.20 -11.71 11.43
N LYS A 312 2.22 -11.70 12.29
CA LYS A 312 2.21 -11.02 13.60
C LYS A 312 2.56 -9.53 13.51
N TYR A 313 2.92 -9.02 12.33
CA TYR A 313 3.49 -7.68 12.19
C TYR A 313 2.42 -6.59 12.06
N PHE A 314 1.24 -6.98 11.56
CA PHE A 314 0.14 -6.05 11.37
C PHE A 314 -1.21 -6.77 11.33
N ASP A 315 -2.19 -6.18 12.00
CA ASP A 315 -3.59 -6.61 11.99
C ASP A 315 -4.43 -5.55 11.29
N THR A 316 -4.93 -5.90 10.10
CA THR A 316 -5.68 -4.99 9.22
C THR A 316 -7.08 -4.70 9.73
N SER A 317 -7.61 -5.47 10.68
CA SER A 317 -8.90 -5.16 11.31
C SER A 317 -8.87 -3.86 12.13
N LYS A 318 -7.67 -3.44 12.56
CA LYS A 318 -7.41 -2.21 13.31
C LYS A 318 -7.52 -0.95 12.45
N LEU A 319 -7.61 -1.10 11.13
CA LEU A 319 -7.83 0.01 10.18
C LEU A 319 -9.32 0.35 9.99
N GLY A 320 -10.20 -0.37 10.68
CA GLY A 320 -11.63 -0.15 10.63
C GLY A 320 -12.34 -0.95 9.54
N PRO A 321 -13.67 -0.79 9.45
CA PRO A 321 -14.50 -1.45 8.44
C PRO A 321 -14.13 -1.00 7.02
N GLY A 322 -14.36 -1.86 6.03
CA GLY A 322 -14.21 -1.50 4.62
C GLY A 322 -15.38 -0.69 4.06
N LEU A 323 -15.16 -0.02 2.92
CA LEU A 323 -16.21 0.61 2.12
C LEU A 323 -17.37 -0.36 1.88
N GLY A 324 -18.59 0.13 2.10
CA GLY A 324 -19.82 -0.63 1.90
C GLY A 324 -20.11 -1.71 2.96
N SER A 325 -19.44 -1.71 4.12
CA SER A 325 -19.72 -2.68 5.20
C SER A 325 -21.10 -2.51 5.84
N ASN A 326 -21.68 -1.30 5.82
CA ASN A 326 -22.93 -0.99 6.51
C ASN A 326 -24.01 -0.70 5.51
N ARG A 327 -24.76 -1.70 5.05
CA ARG A 327 -26.05 -1.43 4.45
C ARG A 327 -27.11 -2.39 4.97
N THR A 328 -27.80 -1.93 6.00
CA THR A 328 -29.20 -2.24 6.27
C THR A 328 -30.06 -1.49 5.24
N ASN A 329 -30.51 -2.18 4.19
CA ASN A 329 -31.64 -1.80 3.32
C ASN A 329 -31.67 -0.33 2.83
N VAL A 330 -30.81 0.04 1.88
CA VAL A 330 -31.08 1.22 1.05
C VAL A 330 -32.11 0.82 -0.01
N ASN A 331 -33.32 1.38 0.14
CA ASN A 331 -34.50 1.17 -0.70
C ASN A 331 -34.17 0.92 -2.19
N GLY A 332 -34.29 -0.35 -2.61
CA GLY A 332 -34.86 -0.80 -3.89
C GLY A 332 -34.18 -0.48 -5.22
N ASN A 333 -33.22 0.44 -5.32
CA ASN A 333 -32.59 0.71 -6.61
C ASN A 333 -31.57 -0.37 -6.98
N HIS A 334 -31.54 -0.83 -8.23
CA HIS A 334 -30.58 -1.83 -8.73
C HIS A 334 -29.10 -1.47 -8.43
N ALA A 335 -28.79 -0.18 -8.30
CA ALA A 335 -27.48 0.29 -7.85
C ALA A 335 -27.15 -0.13 -6.40
N SER A 336 -28.13 -0.21 -5.48
CA SER A 336 -27.91 -0.59 -4.08
C SER A 336 -27.51 -2.05 -3.88
N LEU A 337 -28.03 -2.95 -4.71
CA LEU A 337 -27.60 -4.37 -4.77
C LEU A 337 -26.18 -4.52 -5.35
N ALA A 338 -25.80 -3.60 -6.24
CA ALA A 338 -24.47 -3.56 -6.84
C ALA A 338 -23.40 -3.14 -5.80
N MET A 339 -23.71 -2.29 -4.81
CA MET A 339 -22.71 -1.66 -3.92
C MET A 339 -22.10 -2.55 -2.83
N SER A 340 -22.23 -3.88 -2.92
CA SER A 340 -21.61 -4.79 -1.96
C SER A 340 -20.12 -4.97 -2.26
N CYS A 341 -19.33 -3.89 -2.14
CA CYS A 341 -17.87 -3.96 -2.16
C CYS A 341 -17.38 -4.99 -1.13
N ALA A 342 -18.08 -5.05 0.01
CA ALA A 342 -17.87 -6.01 1.08
C ALA A 342 -18.12 -7.47 0.70
N ALA A 343 -18.61 -7.84 -0.48
CA ALA A 343 -18.63 -9.25 -0.91
C ALA A 343 -17.24 -9.74 -1.33
N CYS A 344 -16.47 -8.88 -2.01
CA CYS A 344 -15.12 -9.19 -2.50
C CYS A 344 -14.03 -8.69 -1.54
N HIS A 345 -14.27 -7.55 -0.89
CA HIS A 345 -13.32 -6.87 0.01
C HIS A 345 -13.57 -7.21 1.47
N GLN A 346 -13.70 -8.50 1.76
CA GLN A 346 -13.72 -9.03 3.12
C GLN A 346 -12.29 -9.29 3.63
N PRO A 347 -12.09 -9.40 4.96
CA PRO A 347 -10.81 -9.81 5.52
C PRO A 347 -10.27 -11.11 4.91
N ASN A 348 -11.17 -12.07 4.61
CA ASN A 348 -10.81 -13.37 4.04
C ASN A 348 -10.72 -13.38 2.50
N GLY A 349 -10.92 -12.23 1.84
CA GLY A 349 -10.88 -12.07 0.39
C GLY A 349 -9.76 -11.13 -0.05
N LEU A 350 -10.10 -10.08 -0.80
CA LEU A 350 -9.14 -9.09 -1.31
C LEU A 350 -8.60 -8.14 -0.22
N GLY A 351 -9.05 -8.28 1.02
CA GLY A 351 -8.83 -7.32 2.09
C GLY A 351 -9.83 -6.16 2.02
N SER A 352 -10.10 -5.56 3.18
CA SER A 352 -11.05 -4.46 3.31
C SER A 352 -10.58 -3.21 2.59
N LEU A 353 -11.46 -2.54 1.85
CA LEU A 353 -11.18 -1.19 1.33
C LEU A 353 -11.40 -0.17 2.45
N ASN A 354 -10.47 -0.10 3.40
CA ASN A 354 -10.53 0.84 4.52
C ASN A 354 -9.38 1.85 4.46
N TRP A 355 -9.57 2.98 5.10
CA TRP A 355 -8.55 4.02 5.18
C TRP A 355 -7.34 3.58 6.03
N PRO A 356 -6.09 3.92 5.68
CA PRO A 356 -5.67 4.68 4.49
C PRO A 356 -5.85 3.90 3.20
N MET A 357 -6.32 4.59 2.16
CA MET A 357 -6.60 4.00 0.85
C MET A 357 -6.34 5.02 -0.25
N ASP A 358 -5.95 4.53 -1.42
CA ASP A 358 -5.61 5.32 -2.60
C ASP A 358 -6.85 5.63 -3.44
N SER A 359 -7.13 6.91 -3.66
CA SER A 359 -8.31 7.38 -4.39
C SER A 359 -8.22 7.15 -5.90
N VAL A 360 -7.03 7.16 -6.47
CA VAL A 360 -6.79 6.81 -7.88
C VAL A 360 -7.10 5.33 -8.09
N LEU A 361 -6.60 4.48 -7.18
CA LEU A 361 -6.84 3.05 -7.23
C LEU A 361 -8.33 2.74 -7.12
N ILE A 362 -9.03 3.17 -6.07
CA ILE A 362 -10.45 2.85 -5.88
C ILE A 362 -11.30 3.48 -6.97
N GLY A 363 -11.06 4.75 -7.29
CA GLY A 363 -11.78 5.48 -8.34
C GLY A 363 -11.70 4.77 -9.68
N SER A 364 -10.51 4.30 -10.07
CA SER A 364 -10.31 3.61 -11.35
C SER A 364 -11.09 2.28 -11.47
N PHE A 365 -11.21 1.50 -10.39
CA PHE A 365 -11.97 0.25 -10.41
C PHE A 365 -13.48 0.50 -10.51
N VAL A 366 -14.00 1.45 -9.72
CA VAL A 366 -15.43 1.77 -9.69
C VAL A 366 -15.84 2.51 -10.96
N GLN A 367 -15.17 3.61 -11.29
CA GLN A 367 -15.47 4.44 -12.47
C GLN A 367 -15.13 3.72 -13.79
N GLY A 368 -14.08 2.90 -13.79
CA GLY A 368 -13.73 2.02 -14.91
C GLY A 368 -14.72 0.87 -15.13
N GLY A 369 -15.68 0.65 -14.22
CA GLY A 369 -16.74 -0.37 -14.37
C GLY A 369 -16.28 -1.79 -14.10
N ARG A 370 -15.18 -1.95 -13.36
CA ARG A 370 -14.72 -3.25 -12.86
C ARG A 370 -15.33 -3.57 -11.51
N MET A 371 -15.76 -2.54 -10.78
CA MET A 371 -16.53 -2.66 -9.55
C MET A 371 -17.88 -1.94 -9.68
N PRO A 372 -18.97 -2.57 -9.24
CA PRO A 372 -19.02 -3.92 -8.66
C PRO A 372 -19.06 -5.00 -9.75
N PHE A 373 -18.37 -6.11 -9.50
CA PHE A 373 -18.19 -7.18 -10.48
C PHE A 373 -19.53 -7.78 -10.91
N GLY A 374 -19.68 -8.10 -12.20
CA GLY A 374 -20.90 -8.71 -12.75
C GLY A 374 -22.06 -7.73 -12.95
N THR A 375 -21.85 -6.43 -12.74
CA THR A 375 -22.87 -5.41 -12.99
C THR A 375 -22.46 -4.47 -14.12
N THR A 376 -23.44 -4.01 -14.90
CA THR A 376 -23.22 -3.03 -15.97
C THR A 376 -23.84 -1.71 -15.56
N LEU A 377 -23.01 -0.82 -15.02
CA LEU A 377 -23.38 0.57 -14.72
C LEU A 377 -22.96 1.49 -15.87
N ARG A 378 -23.77 2.50 -16.19
CA ARG A 378 -23.42 3.61 -17.08
C ARG A 378 -22.36 4.49 -16.42
N GLY A 379 -21.64 5.28 -17.22
CA GLY A 379 -20.58 6.17 -16.71
C GLY A 379 -21.05 7.08 -15.56
N ALA A 380 -22.20 7.74 -15.70
CA ALA A 380 -22.76 8.59 -14.65
C ALA A 380 -23.10 7.83 -13.36
N GLU A 381 -23.68 6.62 -13.48
CA GLU A 381 -24.03 5.77 -12.34
C GLU A 381 -22.78 5.32 -11.57
N ARG A 382 -21.66 5.09 -12.26
CA ARG A 382 -20.39 4.73 -11.61
C ARG A 382 -19.78 5.89 -10.82
N VAL A 383 -19.87 7.10 -11.36
CA VAL A 383 -19.41 8.31 -10.66
C VAL A 383 -20.26 8.56 -9.42
N GLU A 384 -21.59 8.43 -9.55
CA GLU A 384 -22.51 8.55 -8.43
C GLU A 384 -22.24 7.48 -7.36
N LEU A 385 -22.08 6.22 -7.75
CA LEU A 385 -21.72 5.13 -6.85
C LEU A 385 -20.43 5.43 -6.09
N TYR A 386 -19.37 5.82 -6.80
CA TYR A 386 -18.10 6.16 -6.17
C TYR A 386 -18.25 7.29 -5.15
N GLN A 387 -18.95 8.37 -5.50
CA GLN A 387 -19.18 9.48 -4.59
C GLN A 387 -19.97 9.05 -3.34
N GLN A 388 -21.04 8.26 -3.52
CA GLN A 388 -21.84 7.73 -2.41
C GLN A 388 -20.99 6.86 -1.46
N LEU A 389 -20.11 5.99 -1.99
CA LEU A 389 -19.24 5.16 -1.17
C LEU A 389 -18.32 6.00 -0.28
N ILE A 390 -17.74 7.08 -0.83
CA ILE A 390 -16.83 7.96 -0.10
C ILE A 390 -17.58 8.83 0.92
N ASP A 391 -18.75 9.34 0.55
CA ASP A 391 -19.61 10.11 1.46
C ASP A 391 -20.11 9.26 2.63
N ASP A 392 -20.62 8.05 2.35
CA ASP A 392 -21.08 7.10 3.37
C ASP A 392 -19.95 6.70 4.34
N TYR A 393 -18.71 6.62 3.85
CA TYR A 393 -17.56 6.23 4.66
C TYR A 393 -17.09 7.33 5.61
N PHE A 394 -16.95 8.55 5.09
CA PHE A 394 -16.36 9.69 5.82
C PHE A 394 -17.40 10.63 6.46
N ALA A 395 -18.70 10.36 6.34
CA ALA A 395 -19.73 11.24 6.91
C ALA A 395 -19.50 11.51 8.42
N ILE A 396 -19.49 12.80 8.78
CA ILE A 396 -19.28 13.26 10.16
C ILE A 396 -20.57 13.72 10.84
N ASP A 397 -21.74 13.50 10.24
CA ASP A 397 -23.02 13.84 10.86
C ASP A 397 -23.21 13.05 12.18
N ASP A 398 -23.86 13.66 13.17
CA ASP A 398 -24.06 13.01 14.47
C ASP A 398 -25.28 12.08 14.46
N LYS A 399 -26.27 12.34 13.59
CA LYS A 399 -27.50 11.56 13.46
C LYS A 399 -27.32 10.37 12.51
N HIS A 400 -26.57 10.58 11.44
CA HIS A 400 -26.23 9.58 10.42
C HIS A 400 -24.70 9.53 10.24
N PRO A 401 -23.96 9.10 11.27
CA PRO A 401 -22.51 9.00 11.19
C PRO A 401 -22.10 8.01 10.09
N GLY A 402 -21.03 8.33 9.37
CA GLY A 402 -20.45 7.45 8.38
C GLY A 402 -19.90 6.17 8.99
N ILE A 403 -19.52 5.25 8.11
CA ILE A 403 -19.04 3.90 8.47
C ILE A 403 -17.86 3.99 9.46
N LEU A 404 -16.84 4.80 9.13
CA LEU A 404 -15.63 4.90 9.96
C LEU A 404 -15.90 5.64 11.28
N LYS A 405 -16.73 6.69 11.27
CA LYS A 405 -17.13 7.42 12.49
C LYS A 405 -17.83 6.50 13.48
N SER A 406 -18.81 5.74 13.00
CA SER A 406 -19.60 4.81 13.82
C SER A 406 -18.71 3.79 14.50
N TRP A 407 -17.78 3.21 13.73
CA TRP A 407 -16.82 2.23 14.24
C TRP A 407 -15.85 2.83 15.28
N LEU A 408 -15.25 4.00 15.00
CA LEU A 408 -14.33 4.67 15.93
C LEU A 408 -15.01 5.00 17.27
N LEU A 409 -16.29 5.36 17.24
CA LEU A 409 -17.08 5.67 18.45
C LEU A 409 -17.64 4.43 19.17
N GLY A 410 -17.33 3.21 18.69
CA GLY A 410 -17.83 1.97 19.28
C GLY A 410 -19.35 1.81 19.19
N ARG A 411 -20.00 2.54 18.27
CA ARG A 411 -21.44 2.39 18.04
C ARG A 411 -21.63 1.13 17.19
N SER A 412 -22.26 0.12 17.77
CA SER A 412 -22.68 -1.08 17.04
C SER A 412 -23.47 -0.65 15.81
N GLN A 413 -23.05 -1.16 14.66
CA GLN A 413 -23.72 -0.95 13.38
C GLN A 413 -24.93 -1.86 13.27
#